data_AF-A0A539DAD4-F1
#
_entry.id   AF-A0A539DAD4-F1
#
_cell.length_a   1.000
_cell.length_b   1.000
_cell.length_c   1.000
_cell.angle_alpha   90.00
_cell.angle_beta   90.00
_cell.angle_gamma   90.00
#
_symmetry.space_group_name_H-M   'P 1'
#
loop_
_entity.id
_entity.type
_entity.pdbx_description
1 polymer ?
#
loop_
_entity_poly.entity_id
_entity_poly.type
_entity_poly.pdbx_seq_one_letter_code
_entity_poly.pdbx_strand_id
1 'polypeptide(L)'
;MKPSSLKVGIDVPWVTSWTGELSLGAGPCPSVGGALAILQADHAGRGKPLYSQNHAVRQRLSVRDMRCPMCGEPTAADDRWTQVAHPVAAGRLRADGRGGRLPADLADESILIDAGSIAPLHKACVDRSLRYCPHLKADPHIDVRRFPDRWVILPLTARAEAAPQLFLARPVPARTAEVIGFLQLCGLTSDRDPAWRDVSR
;
A
#
# COMPACT_ATOMS: atom_id res chain seq x y z
N MET A 1 12.87 19.79 -12.80
CA MET A 1 12.85 20.38 -11.43
C MET A 1 14.23 20.32 -10.81
N LYS A 2 14.55 21.25 -9.88
CA LYS A 2 15.84 21.29 -9.17
C LYS A 2 15.98 20.08 -8.22
N PRO A 3 17.20 19.56 -7.99
CA PRO A 3 17.47 18.63 -6.90
C PRO A 3 17.12 19.23 -5.54
N SER A 4 16.60 18.40 -4.63
CA SER A 4 16.43 18.71 -3.21
C SER A 4 17.73 18.45 -2.44
N SER A 5 17.93 19.16 -1.34
CA SER A 5 18.98 18.86 -0.37
C SER A 5 18.62 17.73 0.60
N LEU A 6 17.33 17.37 0.68
CA LEU A 6 16.83 16.28 1.52
C LEU A 6 17.20 14.92 0.92
N LYS A 7 17.64 13.99 1.78
CA LYS A 7 18.02 12.64 1.39
C LYS A 7 16.82 11.69 1.48
N VAL A 8 16.46 11.09 0.35
CA VAL A 8 15.43 10.04 0.26
C VAL A 8 15.86 8.83 1.09
N GLY A 9 14.96 8.25 1.88
CA GLY A 9 15.24 7.13 2.78
C GLY A 9 15.84 7.52 4.14
N ILE A 10 16.20 8.80 4.33
CA ILE A 10 16.83 9.30 5.57
C ILE A 10 16.01 10.45 6.15
N ASP A 11 15.86 11.54 5.37
CA ASP A 11 15.12 12.73 5.77
C ASP A 11 13.66 12.64 5.35
N VAL A 12 13.40 11.99 4.21
CA VAL A 12 12.07 11.78 3.63
C VAL A 12 11.86 10.27 3.45
N PRO A 13 10.70 9.71 3.84
CA PRO A 13 10.42 8.30 3.59
C PRO A 13 10.63 7.94 2.11
N TRP A 14 11.27 6.80 1.85
CA TRP A 14 11.54 6.33 0.50
C TRP A 14 10.27 6.21 -0.34
N VAL A 15 9.16 5.79 0.28
CA VAL A 15 7.88 5.62 -0.42
C VAL A 15 7.22 6.95 -0.81
N THR A 16 7.64 8.09 -0.26
CA THR A 16 6.99 9.40 -0.49
C THR A 16 7.13 9.85 -1.94
N SER A 17 6.04 10.38 -2.52
CA SER A 17 6.02 11.03 -3.83
C SER A 17 6.71 12.39 -3.79
N TRP A 18 7.23 12.82 -4.94
CA TRP A 18 7.84 14.12 -5.13
C TRP A 18 7.13 14.90 -6.23
N THR A 19 7.14 16.24 -6.17
CA THR A 19 6.53 17.06 -7.23
C THR A 19 7.15 16.82 -8.61
N GLY A 20 8.39 16.33 -8.68
CA GLY A 20 9.05 15.94 -9.92
C GLY A 20 8.54 14.62 -10.54
N GLU A 21 7.65 13.92 -9.84
CA GLU A 21 7.19 12.56 -10.18
C GLU A 21 5.75 12.62 -10.68
N LEU A 22 5.59 13.06 -11.93
CA LEU A 22 4.28 13.21 -12.57
C LEU A 22 3.59 11.85 -12.73
N SER A 23 2.25 11.85 -12.61
CA SER A 23 1.42 10.71 -13.01
C SER A 23 1.54 10.52 -14.51
N LEU A 24 1.75 9.26 -14.93
CA LEU A 24 1.88 8.86 -16.33
C LEU A 24 0.60 8.16 -16.84
N GLY A 25 -0.48 8.24 -16.07
CA GLY A 25 -1.74 7.55 -16.35
C GLY A 25 -1.73 6.11 -15.88
N ALA A 26 -2.49 5.25 -16.56
CA ALA A 26 -2.57 3.83 -16.24
C ALA A 26 -2.06 2.97 -17.40
N GLY A 27 -1.36 1.89 -17.06
CA GLY A 27 -0.83 0.95 -18.04
C GLY A 27 -0.27 -0.32 -17.39
N PRO A 28 0.20 -1.28 -18.21
CA PRO A 28 0.84 -2.50 -17.71
C PRO A 28 2.03 -2.16 -16.81
N CYS A 29 2.09 -2.73 -15.61
CA CYS A 29 3.13 -2.38 -14.64
C CYS A 29 3.86 -3.61 -14.08
N PRO A 30 5.20 -3.66 -14.16
CA PRO A 30 5.99 -4.77 -13.60
C PRO A 30 5.82 -4.96 -12.09
N SER A 31 5.51 -3.90 -11.34
CA SER A 31 5.27 -3.98 -9.87
C SER A 31 4.06 -4.84 -9.49
N VAL A 32 3.20 -5.18 -10.45
CA VAL A 32 2.01 -6.04 -10.27
C VAL A 32 1.94 -7.13 -11.34
N GLY A 33 3.10 -7.60 -11.81
CA GLY A 33 3.16 -8.71 -12.78
C GLY A 33 2.57 -8.40 -14.15
N GLY A 34 2.58 -7.13 -14.58
CA GLY A 34 2.06 -6.70 -15.88
C GLY A 34 0.58 -6.34 -15.90
N ALA A 35 -0.14 -6.48 -14.78
CA ALA A 35 -1.51 -5.98 -14.68
C ALA A 35 -1.58 -4.45 -14.86
N LEU A 36 -2.76 -3.93 -15.22
CA LEU A 36 -2.99 -2.49 -15.36
C LEU A 36 -2.89 -1.82 -13.98
N ALA A 37 -2.03 -0.80 -13.88
CA ALA A 37 -1.82 -0.05 -12.66
C ALA A 37 -1.54 1.43 -12.95
N ILE A 38 -1.68 2.26 -11.92
CA ILE A 38 -1.26 3.67 -11.96
C ILE A 38 0.26 3.74 -12.11
N LEU A 39 0.71 4.43 -13.15
CA LEU A 39 2.10 4.68 -13.48
C LEU A 39 2.51 6.08 -13.01
N GLN A 40 3.74 6.22 -12.55
CA GLN A 40 4.28 7.48 -12.06
C GLN A 40 5.77 7.54 -12.39
N ALA A 41 6.26 8.72 -12.81
CA ALA A 41 7.66 8.92 -13.13
C ALA A 41 8.53 8.80 -11.87
N ASP A 42 9.68 8.14 -11.96
CA ASP A 42 10.59 7.93 -10.82
C ASP A 42 11.73 8.95 -10.82
N HIS A 43 11.58 9.98 -10.00
CA HIS A 43 12.48 11.11 -9.88
C HIS A 43 12.56 11.59 -8.42
N ALA A 44 12.67 10.64 -7.49
CA ALA A 44 12.74 10.94 -6.07
C ALA A 44 13.88 11.95 -5.78
N GLY A 45 13.62 12.89 -4.88
CA GLY A 45 14.56 13.99 -4.59
C GLY A 45 14.53 15.14 -5.60
N ARG A 46 13.64 15.14 -6.60
CA ARG A 46 13.44 16.28 -7.52
C ARG A 46 12.20 17.09 -7.12
N GLY A 47 12.40 18.38 -6.82
CA GLY A 47 11.35 19.26 -6.34
C GLY A 47 11.08 19.09 -4.84
N LYS A 48 9.80 19.12 -4.43
CA LYS A 48 9.38 19.04 -3.02
C LYS A 48 8.79 17.65 -2.71
N PRO A 49 9.04 17.09 -1.52
CA PRO A 49 8.36 15.88 -1.09
C PRO A 49 6.88 16.18 -0.82
N LEU A 50 6.02 15.21 -1.14
CA LEU A 50 4.58 15.23 -0.92
C LEU A 50 4.25 14.28 0.23
N TYR A 51 4.49 14.68 1.48
CA TYR A 51 4.44 13.80 2.66
C TYR A 51 3.12 13.04 2.87
N SER A 52 2.01 13.54 2.33
CA SER A 52 0.70 12.87 2.39
C SER A 52 0.41 11.97 1.18
N GLN A 53 1.37 11.76 0.29
CA GLN A 53 1.22 10.99 -0.93
C GLN A 53 2.33 9.95 -1.07
N ASN A 54 1.94 8.68 -1.16
CA ASN A 54 2.85 7.61 -1.53
C ASN A 54 3.05 7.60 -3.05
N HIS A 55 4.25 7.26 -3.49
CA HIS A 55 4.57 7.03 -4.88
C HIS A 55 3.99 5.69 -5.32
N ALA A 56 3.18 5.71 -6.38
CA ALA A 56 2.40 4.57 -6.88
C ALA A 56 3.26 3.30 -7.01
N VAL A 57 4.40 3.40 -7.70
CA VAL A 57 5.29 2.25 -7.92
C VAL A 57 6.02 1.83 -6.64
N ARG A 58 6.68 2.74 -5.93
CA ARG A 58 7.41 2.43 -4.69
C ARG A 58 6.53 1.83 -3.60
N GLN A 59 5.26 2.24 -3.49
CA GLN A 59 4.31 1.62 -2.56
C GLN A 59 4.04 0.15 -2.93
N ARG A 60 3.85 -0.16 -4.21
CA ARG A 60 3.61 -1.55 -4.62
C ARG A 60 4.87 -2.39 -4.47
N LEU A 61 6.04 -1.81 -4.75
CA LEU A 61 7.33 -2.45 -4.52
C LEU A 61 7.60 -2.69 -3.02
N SER A 62 7.22 -1.77 -2.14
CA SER A 62 7.39 -1.99 -0.69
C SER A 62 6.59 -3.20 -0.22
N VAL A 63 5.36 -3.35 -0.69
CA VAL A 63 4.50 -4.51 -0.37
C VAL A 63 5.01 -5.79 -1.03
N ARG A 64 5.25 -5.76 -2.34
CA ARG A 64 5.66 -6.94 -3.13
C ARG A 64 6.98 -7.53 -2.63
N ASP A 65 7.96 -6.66 -2.37
CA ASP A 65 9.34 -7.04 -2.08
C ASP A 65 9.68 -6.94 -0.59
N MET A 66 8.68 -6.66 0.28
CA MET A 66 8.83 -6.44 1.72
C MET A 66 9.91 -5.40 2.03
N ARG A 67 9.93 -4.28 1.30
CA ARG A 67 10.87 -3.17 1.54
C ARG A 67 10.29 -2.19 2.54
N CYS A 68 11.11 -1.71 3.46
CA CYS A 68 10.69 -0.72 4.43
C CYS A 68 10.26 0.56 3.70
N PRO A 69 9.02 1.05 3.89
CA PRO A 69 8.56 2.28 3.25
C PRO A 69 9.33 3.54 3.71
N MET A 70 10.03 3.46 4.86
CA MET A 70 10.85 4.55 5.38
C MET A 70 12.21 4.64 4.70
N CYS A 71 13.03 3.59 4.74
CA CYS A 71 14.40 3.65 4.22
C CYS A 71 14.55 3.06 2.80
N GLY A 72 13.59 2.25 2.34
CA GLY A 72 13.64 1.55 1.06
C GLY A 72 14.39 0.22 1.09
N GLU A 73 15.05 -0.14 2.19
CA GLU A 73 15.77 -1.42 2.30
C GLU A 73 14.84 -2.59 2.58
N PRO A 74 15.18 -3.83 2.15
CA PRO A 74 14.42 -5.03 2.52
C PRO A 74 14.26 -5.17 4.04
N THR A 75 13.09 -5.63 4.47
CA THR A 75 12.82 -6.01 5.87
C THR A 75 12.96 -7.51 6.03
N ALA A 76 13.97 -7.92 6.79
CA ALA A 76 14.16 -9.31 7.19
C ALA A 76 12.97 -9.79 8.03
N ALA A 77 12.66 -11.09 7.98
CA ALA A 77 11.44 -11.63 8.61
C ALA A 77 11.35 -11.34 10.11
N ASP A 78 12.50 -11.32 10.81
CA ASP A 78 12.63 -11.03 12.23
C ASP A 78 12.55 -9.53 12.58
N ASP A 79 12.60 -8.64 11.59
CA ASP A 79 12.52 -7.19 11.76
C ASP A 79 11.37 -6.56 10.95
N ARG A 80 10.26 -7.29 10.79
CA ARG A 80 9.02 -6.77 10.20
C ARG A 80 8.07 -6.29 11.28
N TRP A 81 7.81 -4.99 11.27
CA TRP A 81 6.88 -4.36 12.20
C TRP A 81 5.81 -3.58 11.44
N THR A 82 4.58 -3.65 11.91
CA THR A 82 3.51 -2.76 11.46
C THR A 82 3.21 -1.72 12.52
N GLN A 83 2.74 -0.54 12.10
CA GLN A 83 2.27 0.52 12.98
C GLN A 83 0.74 0.58 13.06
N VAL A 84 0.07 -0.17 12.18
CA VAL A 84 -1.38 -0.34 12.11
C VAL A 84 -1.64 -1.83 12.11
N ALA A 85 -2.37 -2.33 13.09
CA ALA A 85 -2.59 -3.77 13.25
C ALA A 85 -4.05 -4.09 13.55
N HIS A 86 -4.96 -3.65 12.68
CA HIS A 86 -6.39 -3.88 12.88
C HIS A 86 -6.74 -5.36 12.71
N PRO A 87 -7.18 -6.06 13.76
CA PRO A 87 -7.64 -7.43 13.61
C PRO A 87 -8.96 -7.44 12.83
N VAL A 88 -9.06 -8.31 11.82
CA VAL A 88 -10.25 -8.48 11.00
C VAL A 88 -10.45 -9.95 10.65
N ALA A 89 -11.67 -10.44 10.79
CA ALA A 89 -12.00 -11.80 10.36
C ALA A 89 -12.01 -11.91 8.82
N ALA A 90 -11.56 -13.05 8.30
CA ALA A 90 -11.54 -13.34 6.86
C ALA A 90 -12.94 -13.19 6.23
N GLY A 91 -13.96 -13.66 6.92
CA GLY A 91 -15.36 -13.56 6.50
C GLY A 91 -15.83 -12.12 6.36
N ARG A 92 -15.37 -11.22 7.24
CA ARG A 92 -15.68 -9.77 7.18
C ARG A 92 -15.09 -9.15 5.91
N LEU A 93 -13.83 -9.44 5.60
CA LEU A 93 -13.17 -8.96 4.37
C LEU A 93 -13.91 -9.45 3.12
N ARG A 94 -14.34 -10.72 3.09
CA ARG A 94 -15.13 -11.27 1.97
C ARG A 94 -16.48 -10.56 1.84
N ALA A 95 -17.21 -10.37 2.94
CA ALA A 95 -18.49 -9.69 2.94
C ALA A 95 -18.40 -8.23 2.47
N ASP A 96 -17.30 -7.53 2.80
CA ASP A 96 -17.02 -6.17 2.38
C ASP A 96 -16.51 -6.07 0.92
N GLY A 97 -16.41 -7.18 0.19
CA GLY A 97 -15.90 -7.23 -1.19
C GLY A 97 -14.37 -7.08 -1.31
N ARG A 98 -13.65 -6.95 -0.19
CA ARG A 98 -12.17 -6.86 -0.15
C ARG A 98 -11.48 -8.22 -0.11
N GLY A 99 -12.23 -9.28 0.18
CA GLY A 99 -11.71 -10.64 0.39
C GLY A 99 -11.54 -11.48 -0.89
N GLY A 100 -11.74 -10.92 -2.08
CA GLY A 100 -11.72 -11.68 -3.34
C GLY A 100 -10.39 -12.37 -3.68
N ARG A 101 -9.29 -11.99 -3.01
CA ARG A 101 -7.96 -12.62 -3.13
C ARG A 101 -7.54 -13.42 -1.89
N LEU A 102 -8.43 -13.57 -0.90
CA LEU A 102 -8.16 -14.46 0.22
C LEU A 102 -8.13 -15.92 -0.28
N PRO A 103 -7.25 -16.77 0.27
CA PRO A 103 -7.24 -18.21 -0.03
C PRO A 103 -8.63 -18.81 0.21
N ALA A 104 -9.10 -19.67 -0.70
CA ALA A 104 -10.44 -20.25 -0.62
C ALA A 104 -10.59 -21.19 0.60
N ASP A 105 -9.48 -21.77 1.06
CA ASP A 105 -9.38 -22.64 2.23
C ASP A 105 -9.21 -21.88 3.56
N LEU A 106 -9.04 -20.55 3.53
CA LEU A 106 -8.99 -19.73 4.74
C LEU A 106 -10.39 -19.63 5.35
N ALA A 107 -10.61 -20.26 6.49
CA ALA A 107 -11.89 -20.25 7.19
C ALA A 107 -12.32 -18.82 7.54
N ASP A 108 -13.62 -18.51 7.45
CA ASP A 108 -14.16 -17.15 7.63
C ASP A 108 -13.86 -16.58 9.03
N GLU A 109 -13.84 -17.44 10.06
CA GLU A 109 -13.50 -17.05 11.43
C GLU A 109 -12.02 -16.72 11.63
N SER A 110 -11.14 -17.02 10.66
CA SER A 110 -9.70 -16.78 10.82
C SER A 110 -9.42 -15.28 10.92
N ILE A 111 -8.64 -14.87 11.92
CA ILE A 111 -8.24 -13.47 12.08
C ILE A 111 -7.02 -13.14 11.21
N LEU A 112 -7.09 -11.99 10.57
CA LEU A 112 -5.97 -11.34 9.89
C LEU A 112 -5.64 -10.02 10.59
N ILE A 113 -4.38 -9.62 10.51
CA ILE A 113 -3.93 -8.26 10.82
C ILE A 113 -3.97 -7.45 9.54
N ASP A 114 -4.95 -6.56 9.41
CA ASP A 114 -4.99 -5.56 8.35
C ASP A 114 -3.96 -4.46 8.65
N ALA A 115 -2.83 -4.51 7.94
CA ALA A 115 -1.76 -3.52 8.03
C ALA A 115 -1.95 -2.33 7.07
N GLY A 116 -3.09 -2.26 6.39
CA GLY A 116 -3.40 -1.24 5.40
C GLY A 116 -2.44 -1.26 4.20
N SER A 117 -2.27 -0.10 3.57
CA SER A 117 -1.41 0.08 2.40
C SER A 117 0.04 0.42 2.76
N ILE A 118 0.49 0.05 3.97
CA ILE A 118 1.84 0.28 4.47
C ILE A 118 2.53 -1.08 4.63
N ALA A 119 3.62 -1.28 3.90
CA ALA A 119 4.44 -2.48 4.08
C ALA A 119 5.17 -2.46 5.43
N PRO A 120 5.56 -3.62 5.99
CA PRO A 120 6.29 -3.66 7.24
C PRO A 120 7.56 -2.81 7.22
N LEU A 121 7.87 -2.25 8.38
CA LEU A 121 9.04 -1.42 8.64
C LEU A 121 10.03 -2.17 9.52
N HIS A 122 11.30 -1.79 9.45
CA HIS A 122 12.26 -2.09 10.51
C HIS A 122 11.81 -1.48 11.83
N LYS A 123 12.11 -2.12 12.97
CA LYS A 123 11.77 -1.57 14.29
C LYS A 123 12.34 -0.16 14.49
N ALA A 124 13.59 0.04 14.08
CA ALA A 124 14.24 1.35 14.15
C ALA A 124 13.52 2.42 13.31
N CYS A 125 12.97 2.04 12.16
CA CYS A 125 12.21 2.93 11.28
C CYS A 125 10.84 3.27 11.87
N VAL A 126 10.17 2.32 12.54
CA VAL A 126 8.96 2.58 13.33
C VAL A 126 9.23 3.60 14.43
N ASP A 127 10.28 3.38 15.22
CA ASP A 127 10.60 4.27 16.34
C ASP A 127 10.92 5.69 15.86
N ARG A 128 11.62 5.80 14.71
CA ARG A 128 11.89 7.08 14.06
C ARG A 128 10.61 7.74 13.56
N SER A 129 9.72 7.01 12.89
CA SER A 129 8.49 7.59 12.32
C SER A 129 7.55 8.07 13.44
N LEU A 130 7.39 7.31 14.53
CA LEU A 130 6.60 7.73 15.70
C LEU A 130 7.18 8.95 16.40
N ARG A 131 8.52 9.08 16.43
CA ARG A 131 9.18 10.24 17.04
C ARG A 131 9.00 11.52 16.23
N TYR A 132 8.97 11.46 14.90
CA TYR A 132 9.07 12.64 14.06
C TYR A 132 7.83 12.95 13.20
N CYS A 133 6.97 11.98 12.91
CA CYS A 133 5.79 12.19 12.07
C CYS A 133 4.62 12.76 12.90
N PRO A 134 4.16 14.00 12.63
CA PRO A 134 3.03 14.58 13.34
C PRO A 134 1.73 13.81 13.10
N HIS A 135 1.52 13.30 11.87
CA HIS A 135 0.32 12.54 11.52
C HIS A 135 0.21 11.25 12.33
N LEU A 136 1.32 10.52 12.48
CA LEU A 136 1.33 9.31 13.30
C LEU A 136 1.09 9.65 14.77
N LYS A 137 1.78 10.65 15.35
CA LYS A 137 1.57 11.01 16.76
C LYS A 137 0.12 11.32 17.14
N ALA A 138 -0.67 11.83 16.20
CA ALA A 138 -2.07 12.17 16.42
C ALA A 138 -3.04 11.02 16.12
N ASP A 139 -2.55 9.90 15.58
CA ASP A 139 -3.38 8.78 15.14
C ASP A 139 -3.75 7.88 16.34
N PRO A 140 -5.04 7.81 16.73
CA PRO A 140 -5.48 6.97 17.84
C PRO A 140 -5.43 5.47 17.53
N HIS A 141 -5.16 5.09 16.28
CA HIS A 141 -5.15 3.72 15.79
C HIS A 141 -3.76 3.11 15.68
N ILE A 142 -2.71 3.79 16.19
CA ILE A 142 -1.38 3.19 16.24
C ILE A 142 -1.42 1.94 17.12
N ASP A 143 -1.07 0.82 16.51
CA ASP A 143 -0.82 -0.45 17.17
C ASP A 143 0.47 -1.04 16.60
N VAL A 144 1.56 -0.88 17.35
CA VAL A 144 2.89 -1.33 16.95
C VAL A 144 3.08 -2.78 17.34
N ARG A 145 3.14 -3.66 16.35
CA ARG A 145 3.32 -5.10 16.57
C ARG A 145 4.23 -5.70 15.52
N ARG A 146 4.82 -6.85 15.86
CA ARG A 146 5.52 -7.67 14.89
C ARG A 146 4.52 -8.12 13.83
N PHE A 147 4.90 -7.99 12.56
CA PHE A 147 4.07 -8.43 11.45
C PHE A 147 4.12 -9.96 11.32
N PRO A 148 3.00 -10.63 11.05
CA PRO A 148 2.98 -12.10 10.91
C PRO A 148 3.89 -12.61 9.78
N ASP A 149 4.45 -13.82 9.96
CA ASP A 149 5.35 -14.47 9.00
C ASP A 149 4.63 -15.02 7.77
N ARG A 150 3.30 -15.03 7.78
CA ARG A 150 2.44 -15.39 6.65
C ARG A 150 1.49 -14.25 6.37
N TRP A 151 1.23 -13.99 5.10
CA TRP A 151 0.36 -12.88 4.68
C TRP A 151 -0.28 -13.14 3.33
N VAL A 152 -1.25 -12.29 3.02
CA VAL A 152 -1.91 -12.19 1.72
C VAL A 152 -1.81 -10.76 1.22
N ILE A 153 -1.75 -10.60 -0.10
CA ILE A 153 -1.71 -9.30 -0.76
C ILE A 153 -3.05 -9.06 -1.43
N LEU A 154 -3.69 -7.94 -1.10
CA LEU A 154 -4.96 -7.51 -1.68
C LEU A 154 -4.71 -6.28 -2.57
N PRO A 155 -5.06 -6.31 -3.87
CA PRO A 155 -4.94 -5.12 -4.71
C PRO A 155 -6.00 -4.09 -4.34
N LEU A 156 -5.60 -2.83 -4.19
CA LEU A 156 -6.49 -1.69 -4.05
C LEU A 156 -6.68 -1.07 -5.43
N THR A 157 -7.87 -1.25 -5.98
CA THR A 157 -8.20 -0.83 -7.34
C THR A 157 -8.91 0.51 -7.36
N ALA A 158 -8.74 1.22 -8.47
CA ALA A 158 -9.46 2.43 -8.80
C ALA A 158 -10.01 2.32 -10.23
N ARG A 159 -11.06 3.08 -10.51
CA ARG A 159 -11.58 3.22 -11.87
C ARG A 159 -10.79 4.32 -12.59
N ALA A 160 -10.11 3.96 -13.67
CA ALA A 160 -9.47 4.91 -14.57
C ALA A 160 -10.41 5.20 -15.76
N GLU A 161 -10.51 6.47 -16.14
CA GLU A 161 -11.32 6.92 -17.27
C GLU A 161 -10.45 7.65 -18.29
N ALA A 162 -10.56 7.23 -19.55
CA ALA A 162 -9.95 7.91 -20.68
C ALA A 162 -11.05 8.60 -21.48
N ALA A 163 -10.96 9.93 -21.60
CA ALA A 163 -11.88 10.72 -22.41
C ALA A 163 -11.79 10.31 -23.89
N PRO A 164 -12.89 10.44 -24.65
CA PRO A 164 -12.88 10.10 -26.07
C PRO A 164 -11.93 11.03 -26.83
N GLN A 165 -11.17 10.47 -27.77
CA GLN A 165 -10.27 11.24 -28.64
C GLN A 165 -10.90 11.35 -30.02
N LEU A 166 -11.72 12.40 -30.18
CA LEU A 166 -12.58 12.59 -31.36
C LEU A 166 -11.83 13.17 -32.58
N PHE A 167 -10.71 13.86 -32.36
CA PHE A 167 -9.94 14.54 -33.41
C PHE A 167 -8.78 13.71 -33.98
N LEU A 168 -8.74 12.40 -33.69
CA LEU A 168 -7.77 11.50 -34.30
C LEU A 168 -8.29 10.98 -35.65
N ALA A 169 -7.36 10.62 -36.55
CA ALA A 169 -7.67 10.00 -37.85
C ALA A 169 -8.58 8.75 -37.71
N ARG A 170 -8.53 8.09 -36.55
CA ARG A 170 -9.51 7.10 -36.11
C ARG A 170 -10.02 7.49 -34.71
N PRO A 171 -11.29 7.88 -34.56
CA PRO A 171 -11.86 8.22 -33.25
C PRO A 171 -11.71 7.07 -32.26
N VAL A 172 -11.27 7.39 -31.05
CA VAL A 172 -11.19 6.42 -29.95
C VAL A 172 -12.32 6.71 -28.96
N PRO A 173 -13.23 5.75 -28.69
CA PRO A 173 -14.31 5.95 -27.74
C PRO A 173 -13.76 6.10 -26.32
N ALA A 174 -14.59 6.65 -25.42
CA ALA A 174 -14.29 6.67 -23.99
C ALA A 174 -14.03 5.24 -23.49
N ARG A 175 -13.07 5.10 -22.59
CA ARG A 175 -12.72 3.79 -22.00
C ARG A 175 -12.69 3.91 -20.48
N THR A 176 -13.22 2.90 -19.82
CA THR A 176 -13.10 2.72 -18.38
C THR A 176 -12.35 1.42 -18.13
N ALA A 177 -11.45 1.44 -17.16
CA ALA A 177 -10.71 0.26 -16.75
C ALA A 177 -10.53 0.25 -15.24
N GLU A 178 -10.61 -0.94 -14.65
CA GLU A 178 -10.12 -1.16 -13.29
C GLU A 178 -8.59 -1.20 -13.31
N VAL A 179 -7.95 -0.40 -12.46
CA VAL A 179 -6.49 -0.29 -12.40
C VAL A 179 -6.03 -0.41 -10.95
N ILE A 180 -4.88 -1.05 -10.75
CA ILE A 180 -4.29 -1.18 -9.41
C ILE A 180 -3.61 0.14 -9.04
N GLY A 181 -4.08 0.79 -7.98
CA GLY A 181 -3.41 1.95 -7.39
C GLY A 181 -2.31 1.50 -6.45
N PHE A 182 -2.69 0.72 -5.43
CA PHE A 182 -1.81 0.27 -4.35
C PHE A 182 -2.03 -1.21 -4.05
N LEU A 183 -1.15 -1.76 -3.21
CA LEU A 183 -1.32 -3.08 -2.61
C LEU A 183 -1.53 -2.94 -1.10
N GLN A 184 -2.36 -3.80 -0.54
CA GLN A 184 -2.60 -3.93 0.90
C GLN A 184 -2.08 -5.27 1.39
N LEU A 185 -1.50 -5.29 2.59
CA LEU A 185 -1.02 -6.50 3.26
C LEU A 185 -1.95 -6.86 4.42
N CYS A 186 -2.39 -8.12 4.43
CA CYS A 186 -3.07 -8.70 5.59
C CYS A 186 -2.23 -9.86 6.12
N GLY A 187 -1.72 -9.72 7.35
CA GLY A 187 -0.97 -10.78 8.02
C GLY A 187 -1.91 -11.87 8.54
N LEU A 188 -1.58 -13.13 8.33
CA LEU A 188 -2.38 -14.27 8.81
C LEU A 188 -1.98 -14.61 10.25
N THR A 189 -2.94 -14.66 11.17
CA THR A 189 -2.70 -15.10 12.55
C THR A 189 -3.17 -16.54 12.76
N SER A 190 -2.91 -17.09 13.95
CA SER A 190 -3.49 -18.36 14.42
C SER A 190 -4.88 -18.18 15.06
N ASP A 191 -5.32 -16.94 15.24
CA ASP A 191 -6.49 -16.61 16.05
C ASP A 191 -7.78 -16.78 15.24
N ARG A 192 -8.88 -16.98 15.97
CA ARG A 192 -10.20 -17.16 15.38
C ARG A 192 -11.25 -16.32 16.11
N ASP A 193 -12.19 -15.78 15.36
CA ASP A 193 -13.39 -15.12 15.83
C ASP A 193 -14.63 -15.90 15.36
N PRO A 194 -15.13 -16.86 16.17
CA PRO A 194 -16.32 -17.63 15.82
C PRO A 194 -17.58 -16.74 15.73
N ALA A 195 -17.56 -15.55 16.30
CA ALA A 195 -18.65 -14.59 16.33
C ALA A 195 -18.49 -13.50 15.25
N TRP A 196 -17.66 -13.70 14.22
CA TRP A 196 -17.38 -12.67 13.21
C TRP A 196 -18.63 -12.14 12.47
N ARG A 197 -19.72 -12.92 12.47
CA ARG A 197 -21.02 -12.54 11.89
C ARG A 197 -21.88 -11.72 12.85
N ASP A 198 -21.60 -11.76 14.14
CA ASP A 198 -22.36 -11.03 15.16
C ASP A 198 -21.94 -9.55 15.10
N VAL A 199 -22.78 -8.76 14.45
CA VAL A 199 -22.62 -7.31 14.33
C VAL A 199 -22.99 -6.66 15.67
N SER A 200 -22.21 -6.90 16.71
CA SER A 200 -22.41 -6.28 18.03
C SER A 200 -21.27 -5.32 18.37
N ARG A 201 -21.46 -4.07 17.90
CA ARG A 201 -20.80 -2.80 18.25
C ARG A 201 -19.43 -2.48 17.65
#